data_AF-A0A7S0XP76-F1
#
_entry.id   AF-A0A7S0XP76-F1
#
_cell.length_a   1.000
_cell.length_b   1.000
_cell.length_c   1.000
_cell.angle_alpha   90.00
_cell.angle_beta   90.00
_cell.angle_gamma   90.00
#
_symmetry.space_group_name_H-M   'P 1'
#
loop_
_entity.id
_entity.type
_entity.pdbx_description
1 polymer ?
#
loop_
_entity_poly.entity_id
_entity_poly.type
_entity_poly.pdbx_seq_one_letter_code
_entity_poly.pdbx_strand_id
1 'polypeptide(L)'
;DPSEGVQRPLANRFRGLVFDIVTATWFELTIAALIALNVFVMACESTKAGIPQQQLLAVADVFFNLCFATEVVAKQFALYPRAYFKSSWNKFDFAVVMVSFMGIGFDLSGATLAVNPTILRVLRIFRLLRLLRAFRIFKAAE
;
A
#
# COMPACT_ATOMS: atom_id res chain seq x y z
N ASP A 1 -14.20 -14.05 4.36
CA ASP A 1 -13.73 -12.73 3.90
C ASP A 1 -13.43 -11.80 5.09
N PRO A 2 -12.30 -11.06 5.20
CA PRO A 2 -12.00 -10.21 6.36
C PRO A 2 -12.94 -9.00 6.56
N SER A 3 -14.01 -8.88 5.78
CA SER A 3 -15.13 -7.93 5.93
C SER A 3 -16.47 -8.60 6.26
N GLU A 4 -16.53 -9.93 6.39
CA GLU A 4 -17.74 -10.68 6.74
C GLU A 4 -18.37 -10.12 8.02
N GLY A 5 -19.51 -9.44 7.87
CA GLY A 5 -20.31 -8.92 8.98
C GLY A 5 -20.18 -7.43 9.26
N VAL A 6 -19.41 -6.65 8.48
CA VAL A 6 -19.44 -5.18 8.61
C VAL A 6 -20.69 -4.63 7.92
N GLN A 7 -21.66 -4.18 8.73
CA GLN A 7 -22.90 -3.60 8.23
C GLN A 7 -22.63 -2.29 7.47
N ARG A 8 -23.26 -2.15 6.29
CA ARG A 8 -23.17 -0.96 5.43
C ARG A 8 -23.58 0.29 6.22
N PRO A 9 -22.78 1.35 6.27
CA PRO A 9 -23.14 2.58 6.97
C PRO A 9 -24.25 3.31 6.21
N LEU A 10 -25.51 3.12 6.62
CA LEU A 10 -26.69 3.70 5.96
C LEU A 10 -26.88 5.22 6.20
N ALA A 11 -26.14 5.81 7.16
CA ALA A 11 -26.37 7.19 7.58
C ALA A 11 -25.85 8.27 6.59
N ASN A 12 -24.72 8.02 5.91
CA ASN A 12 -24.08 8.99 5.02
C ASN A 12 -23.92 8.42 3.62
N ARG A 13 -24.60 9.00 2.61
CA ARG A 13 -24.55 8.51 1.21
C ARG A 13 -23.14 8.45 0.65
N PHE A 14 -22.32 9.47 0.90
CA PHE A 14 -20.91 9.50 0.50
C PHE A 14 -20.12 8.32 1.07
N ARG A 15 -20.38 7.98 2.33
CA ARG A 15 -19.69 6.88 3.00
C ARG A 15 -20.17 5.52 2.51
N GLY A 16 -21.45 5.39 2.19
CA GLY A 16 -21.99 4.21 1.52
C GLY A 16 -21.33 3.97 0.16
N LEU A 17 -21.15 5.01 -0.65
CA LEU A 17 -20.45 4.91 -1.94
C LEU A 17 -18.99 4.49 -1.77
N VAL A 18 -18.25 5.10 -0.85
CA VAL A 18 -16.86 4.70 -0.58
C VAL A 18 -16.80 3.26 -0.07
N PHE A 19 -17.73 2.85 0.80
CA PHE A 19 -17.83 1.46 1.23
C PHE A 19 -18.02 0.53 0.04
N ASP A 20 -19.01 0.78 -0.81
CA ASP A 20 -19.33 -0.07 -1.97
C ASP A 20 -18.17 -0.17 -2.97
N ILE A 21 -17.39 0.91 -3.17
CA ILE A 21 -16.19 0.88 -4.02
C ILE A 21 -15.08 0.04 -3.38
N VAL A 22 -14.86 0.22 -2.08
CA VAL A 22 -13.68 -0.30 -1.39
C VAL A 22 -13.83 -1.79 -1.02
N THR A 23 -15.06 -2.28 -0.85
CA THR A 23 -15.35 -3.71 -0.73
C THR A 23 -15.48 -4.42 -2.08
N ALA A 24 -15.44 -3.70 -3.20
CA ALA A 24 -15.57 -4.32 -4.50
C ALA A 24 -14.32 -5.13 -4.88
N THR A 25 -14.52 -6.35 -5.38
CA THR A 25 -13.43 -7.25 -5.79
C THR A 25 -12.58 -6.65 -6.91
N TRP A 26 -13.18 -5.89 -7.84
CA TRP A 26 -12.43 -5.22 -8.92
C TRP A 26 -11.47 -4.15 -8.38
N PHE A 27 -11.84 -3.48 -7.30
CA PHE A 27 -10.99 -2.48 -6.64
C PHE A 27 -9.80 -3.18 -5.97
N GLU A 28 -10.03 -4.27 -5.24
CA GLU A 28 -8.93 -5.06 -4.65
C GLU A 28 -7.99 -5.64 -5.73
N LEU A 29 -8.54 -6.10 -6.87
CA LEU A 29 -7.76 -6.60 -7.99
C LEU A 29 -6.94 -5.49 -8.68
N THR A 30 -7.49 -4.28 -8.77
CA THR A 30 -6.78 -3.11 -9.31
C THR A 30 -5.58 -2.74 -8.44
N ILE A 31 -5.78 -2.71 -7.11
CA ILE A 31 -4.70 -2.48 -6.14
C ILE A 31 -3.63 -3.58 -6.27
N ALA A 32 -4.03 -4.85 -6.35
CA ALA A 32 -3.08 -5.95 -6.52
C ALA A 32 -2.29 -5.86 -7.84
N ALA A 33 -2.94 -5.43 -8.93
CA ALA A 33 -2.27 -5.20 -10.21
C ALA A 33 -1.26 -4.04 -10.12
N LEU A 34 -1.59 -2.95 -9.41
CA LEU A 34 -0.66 -1.84 -9.16
C LEU A 34 0.55 -2.28 -8.33
N ILE A 35 0.36 -3.16 -7.35
CA ILE A 35 1.44 -3.76 -6.57
C ILE A 35 2.37 -4.58 -7.46
N ALA A 36 1.79 -5.47 -8.28
CA ALA A 36 2.54 -6.32 -9.18
C ALA A 36 3.32 -5.48 -10.21
N LEU A 37 2.71 -4.42 -10.74
CA LEU A 37 3.35 -3.49 -11.65
C LEU A 37 4.50 -2.73 -10.97
N ASN A 38 4.33 -2.24 -9.74
CA ASN A 38 5.41 -1.59 -9.00
C ASN A 38 6.62 -2.52 -8.81
N VAL A 39 6.36 -3.77 -8.45
CA VAL A 39 7.42 -4.77 -8.26
C VAL A 39 8.08 -5.13 -9.58
N PHE A 40 7.31 -5.24 -10.67
CA PHE A 40 7.85 -5.47 -12.00
C PHE A 40 8.79 -4.33 -12.43
N VAL A 41 8.38 -3.08 -12.21
CA VAL A 41 9.19 -1.89 -12.46
C VAL A 41 10.50 -1.92 -11.64
N MET A 42 10.43 -2.34 -10.37
CA MET A 42 11.61 -2.52 -9.52
C MET A 42 12.49 -3.69 -9.99
N ALA A 43 11.90 -4.78 -10.48
CA ALA A 43 12.64 -5.94 -10.99
C ALA A 43 13.37 -5.64 -12.31
N CYS A 44 12.85 -4.70 -13.11
CA CYS A 44 13.50 -4.18 -14.30
C CYS A 44 14.64 -3.19 -13.99
N GLU A 45 14.88 -2.84 -12.72
CA GLU A 45 16.04 -2.05 -12.32
C GLU A 45 17.33 -2.84 -12.64
N SER A 46 18.07 -2.39 -13.64
CA SER A 46 19.38 -2.98 -13.98
C SER A 46 20.47 -2.45 -13.07
N THR A 47 21.47 -3.26 -12.75
CA THR A 47 22.65 -2.89 -11.93
C THR A 47 23.42 -1.67 -12.48
N LYS A 48 23.18 -1.28 -13.74
CA LYS A 48 23.69 -0.06 -14.38
C LYS A 48 22.59 0.95 -14.71
N ALA A 49 21.62 1.14 -13.81
CA ALA A 49 20.57 2.13 -14.00
C ALA A 49 21.18 3.54 -14.11
N GLY A 50 20.96 4.21 -15.25
CA GLY A 50 21.37 5.61 -15.41
C GLY A 50 20.51 6.55 -14.55
N ILE A 51 20.98 7.80 -14.39
CA ILE A 51 20.26 8.87 -13.67
C ILE A 51 18.77 8.99 -14.07
N PRO A 52 18.37 8.97 -15.36
CA PRO A 52 16.95 9.07 -15.73
C PRO A 52 16.12 7.87 -15.27
N GLN A 53 16.71 6.66 -15.24
CA GLN A 53 16.01 5.46 -14.78
C GLN A 53 15.76 5.50 -13.26
N GLN A 54 16.74 5.96 -12.49
CA GLN A 54 16.59 6.12 -11.04
C GLN A 54 15.52 7.16 -10.67
N GLN A 55 15.46 8.27 -11.41
CA GLN A 55 14.41 9.29 -11.21
C GLN A 55 13.02 8.73 -11.51
N LEU A 56 12.87 8.01 -12.62
CA LEU A 56 11.60 7.36 -12.97
C LEU A 56 11.15 6.36 -11.89
N LEU A 57 12.07 5.55 -11.39
CA LEU A 57 11.81 4.58 -10.31
C LEU A 57 11.37 5.27 -9.01
N ALA A 58 12.01 6.40 -8.66
CA ALA A 58 11.65 7.18 -7.49
C ALA A 58 10.25 7.80 -7.61
N VAL A 59 9.94 8.42 -8.75
CA VAL A 59 8.61 9.01 -9.02
C VAL A 59 7.53 7.93 -9.01
N ALA A 60 7.79 6.80 -9.66
CA ALA A 60 6.88 5.67 -9.67
C ALA A 60 6.60 5.17 -8.25
N ASP A 61 7.63 4.98 -7.42
CA ASP A 61 7.44 4.49 -6.06
C ASP A 61 6.59 5.42 -5.18
N VAL A 62 6.82 6.74 -5.29
CA VAL A 62 5.99 7.74 -4.60
C VAL A 62 4.55 7.68 -5.09
N PHE A 63 4.33 7.61 -6.41
CA PHE A 63 3.00 7.50 -7.00
C PHE A 63 2.26 6.25 -6.50
N PHE A 64 2.90 5.08 -6.54
CA PHE A 64 2.32 3.83 -6.07
C PHE A 64 2.01 3.88 -4.57
N ASN A 65 2.93 4.42 -3.74
CA ASN A 65 2.67 4.59 -2.31
C ASN A 65 1.48 5.50 -2.04
N LEU A 66 1.32 6.60 -2.79
CA LEU A 66 0.15 7.47 -2.65
C LEU A 66 -1.15 6.73 -2.99
N CYS A 67 -1.17 5.95 -4.08
CA CYS A 67 -2.33 5.13 -4.42
C CYS A 67 -2.71 4.16 -3.29
N PHE A 68 -1.75 3.44 -2.70
CA PHE A 68 -2.03 2.54 -1.57
C PHE A 68 -2.43 3.28 -0.29
N ALA A 69 -1.87 4.46 -0.05
CA ALA A 69 -2.28 5.29 1.07
C ALA A 69 -3.76 5.68 0.95
N THR A 70 -4.19 6.07 -0.25
CA THR A 70 -5.59 6.43 -0.51
C THR A 70 -6.52 5.24 -0.28
N GLU A 71 -6.11 4.03 -0.62
CA GLU A 71 -6.86 2.80 -0.31
C GLU A 71 -7.03 2.61 1.21
N VAL A 72 -5.93 2.67 1.98
CA VAL A 72 -5.96 2.48 3.43
C VAL A 72 -6.86 3.51 4.10
N VAL A 73 -6.73 4.77 3.70
CA VAL A 73 -7.55 5.87 4.21
C VAL A 73 -9.01 5.65 3.83
N ALA A 74 -9.31 5.27 2.59
CA ALA A 74 -10.67 4.98 2.16
C ALA A 74 -11.29 3.80 2.91
N LYS A 75 -10.54 2.70 3.12
CA LYS A 75 -10.94 1.54 3.95
C LYS A 75 -11.23 1.95 5.39
N GLN A 76 -10.36 2.76 5.98
CA GLN A 76 -10.53 3.25 7.36
C GLN A 76 -11.75 4.16 7.50
N PHE A 77 -12.02 4.99 6.50
CA PHE A 77 -13.19 5.88 6.47
C PHE A 77 -14.50 5.11 6.26
N ALA A 78 -14.48 4.09 5.40
CA ALA A 78 -15.64 3.24 5.13
C ALA A 78 -16.02 2.36 6.34
N LEU A 79 -15.06 1.62 6.89
CA LEU A 79 -15.31 0.49 7.81
C LEU A 79 -15.46 0.90 9.30
N TYR A 80 -15.33 2.18 9.66
CA TYR A 80 -15.00 2.64 11.02
C TYR A 80 -13.62 2.12 11.48
N PRO A 81 -12.80 2.96 12.15
CA PRO A 81 -11.47 2.56 12.63
C PRO A 81 -11.50 1.28 13.49
N ARG A 82 -12.53 1.12 14.32
CA ARG A 82 -12.68 -0.05 15.21
C ARG A 82 -12.86 -1.37 14.46
N ALA A 83 -13.58 -1.40 13.33
CA ALA A 83 -13.71 -2.63 12.56
C ALA A 83 -12.51 -2.85 11.63
N TYR A 84 -11.94 -1.76 11.08
CA TYR A 84 -10.72 -1.82 10.28
C TYR A 84 -9.57 -2.49 11.04
N PHE A 85 -9.33 -2.08 12.30
CA PHE A 85 -8.29 -2.65 13.16
C PHE A 85 -8.67 -4.01 13.79
N LYS A 86 -9.79 -4.65 13.46
CA LYS A 86 -10.01 -6.05 13.85
C LYS A 86 -9.31 -7.03 12.92
N SER A 87 -9.23 -6.71 11.63
CA SER A 87 -8.58 -7.55 10.63
C SER A 87 -7.05 -7.42 10.70
N SER A 88 -6.35 -8.53 10.95
CA SER A 88 -4.89 -8.58 10.95
C SER A 88 -4.29 -8.18 9.60
N TRP A 89 -4.98 -8.48 8.49
CA TRP A 89 -4.55 -8.08 7.15
C TRP A 89 -4.63 -6.56 6.94
N ASN A 90 -5.68 -5.92 7.45
CA ASN A 90 -5.82 -4.47 7.36
C ASN A 90 -4.79 -3.76 8.26
N LYS A 91 -4.45 -4.32 9.43
CA LYS A 91 -3.35 -3.83 10.27
C LYS A 91 -2.00 -3.88 9.53
N PHE A 92 -1.73 -4.99 8.84
CA PHE A 92 -0.54 -5.15 8.03
C PHE A 92 -0.50 -4.10 6.91
N ASP A 93 -1.64 -3.88 6.25
CA ASP A 93 -1.80 -2.86 5.21
C ASP A 93 -1.38 -1.47 5.70
N PHE A 94 -1.93 -1.07 6.84
CA PHE A 94 -1.63 0.20 7.50
C PHE A 94 -0.16 0.31 7.90
N ALA A 95 0.42 -0.74 8.49
CA ALA A 95 1.83 -0.75 8.89
C ALA A 95 2.78 -0.56 7.69
N VAL A 96 2.50 -1.24 6.56
CA VAL A 96 3.29 -1.12 5.33
C VAL A 96 3.24 0.31 4.79
N VAL A 97 2.06 0.95 4.79
CA VAL A 97 1.93 2.36 4.37
C VAL A 97 2.71 3.28 5.30
N MET A 98 2.57 3.12 6.62
CA MET A 98 3.29 3.95 7.59
C MET A 98 4.81 3.87 7.44
N VAL A 99 5.37 2.67 7.31
CA VAL A 99 6.81 2.47 7.08
C VAL A 99 7.25 3.13 5.78
N SER A 100 6.43 3.04 4.73
CA SER A 100 6.72 3.65 3.43
C SER A 100 6.76 5.19 3.50
N PHE A 101 5.82 5.80 4.22
CA PHE A 101 5.83 7.26 4.45
C PHE A 101 6.99 7.72 5.32
N MET A 102 7.34 6.96 6.36
CA MET A 102 8.52 7.25 7.17
C MET A 102 9.78 7.23 6.31
N GLY A 103 9.92 6.24 5.41
CA GLY A 103 11.04 6.18 4.48
C GLY A 103 11.15 7.40 3.57
N ILE A 104 10.04 7.80 2.95
CA ILE A 104 10.00 9.00 2.09
C ILE A 104 10.34 10.25 2.89
N GLY A 105 9.79 10.40 4.11
CA GLY A 105 10.08 11.55 4.97
C GLY A 105 11.54 11.65 5.37
N PHE A 106 12.20 10.52 5.66
CA PHE A 106 13.64 10.48 5.92
C PHE A 106 14.47 10.89 4.71
N ASP A 107 14.13 10.39 3.51
CA ASP A 107 14.83 10.76 2.27
C ASP A 107 14.67 12.26 1.96
N LEU A 108 13.48 12.83 2.16
CA LEU A 108 13.17 14.22 1.83
C LEU A 108 13.78 15.23 2.81
N SER A 109 13.95 14.85 4.08
CA SER A 109 14.50 15.73 5.14
C SER A 109 15.99 16.01 5.00
N GLY A 110 16.68 15.42 4.01
CA GLY A 110 18.13 15.60 3.82
C GLY A 110 18.97 15.01 4.96
N ALA A 111 18.35 14.30 5.91
CA ALA A 111 19.02 13.54 6.97
C ALA A 111 19.78 12.31 6.43
N THR A 112 19.92 12.18 5.11
CA THR A 112 20.63 11.11 4.39
C THR A 112 22.08 10.95 4.85
N LEU A 113 22.70 11.98 5.45
CA LEU A 113 24.03 11.89 6.05
C LEU A 113 24.08 11.11 7.38
N ALA A 114 22.94 10.85 8.04
CA ALA A 114 22.85 10.11 9.29
C ALA A 114 21.96 8.85 9.22
N VAL A 115 21.22 8.64 8.13
CA VAL A 115 20.39 7.44 7.96
C VAL A 115 21.28 6.26 7.66
N ASN A 116 21.32 5.29 8.59
CA ASN A 116 22.10 4.07 8.44
C ASN A 116 21.72 3.36 7.13
N PRO A 117 22.68 2.95 6.29
CA PRO A 117 22.40 2.26 5.01
C PRO A 117 21.57 0.98 5.19
N THR A 118 21.56 0.41 6.39
CA THR A 118 20.68 -0.71 6.78
C THR A 118 19.20 -0.32 6.72
N ILE A 119 18.84 0.90 7.17
CA ILE A 119 17.46 1.40 7.16
C ILE A 119 16.98 1.57 5.72
N LEU A 120 17.80 2.12 4.83
CA LEU A 120 17.48 2.25 3.40
C LEU A 120 17.23 0.87 2.75
N ARG A 121 18.01 -0.15 3.11
CA ARG A 121 17.78 -1.53 2.65
C ARG A 121 16.47 -2.10 3.20
N VAL A 122 16.18 -1.86 4.47
CA VAL A 122 14.94 -2.32 5.11
C VAL A 122 13.72 -1.68 4.45
N LEU A 123 13.74 -0.37 4.16
CA LEU A 123 12.66 0.31 3.44
C LEU A 123 12.40 -0.31 2.06
N ARG A 124 13.46 -0.70 1.33
CA ARG A 124 13.33 -1.44 0.07
C ARG A 124 12.71 -2.82 0.25
N ILE A 125 13.03 -3.53 1.33
CA ILE A 125 12.42 -4.84 1.62
C ILE A 125 10.94 -4.70 1.97
N PHE A 126 10.57 -3.68 2.75
CA PHE A 126 9.17 -3.40 3.08
C PHE A 126 8.30 -3.16 1.84
N ARG A 127 8.87 -2.54 0.81
CA ARG A 127 8.22 -2.42 -0.51
C ARG A 127 7.94 -3.77 -1.15
N LEU A 128 8.79 -4.77 -0.98
CA LEU A 128 8.53 -6.13 -1.49
C LEU A 128 7.49 -6.88 -0.66
N LEU A 129 7.41 -6.61 0.65
CA LEU A 129 6.40 -7.18 1.53
C LEU A 129 4.96 -6.81 1.10
N ARG A 130 4.79 -5.75 0.30
CA ARG A 130 3.50 -5.39 -0.29
C ARG A 130 2.95 -6.51 -1.22
N LEU A 131 3.80 -7.34 -1.81
CA LEU A 131 3.41 -8.55 -2.55
C LEU A 131 2.68 -9.58 -1.70
N LEU A 132 2.93 -9.59 -0.38
CA LEU A 132 2.23 -10.49 0.54
C LEU A 132 0.72 -10.23 0.57
N ARG A 133 0.27 -9.05 0.11
CA ARG A 133 -1.15 -8.75 -0.09
C ARG A 133 -1.77 -9.64 -1.18
N ALA A 134 -1.02 -10.08 -2.20
CA ALA A 134 -1.53 -11.00 -3.21
C ALA A 134 -1.93 -12.36 -2.60
N PHE A 135 -1.24 -12.82 -1.56
CA PHE A 135 -1.60 -14.06 -0.84
C PHE A 135 -2.97 -13.98 -0.16
N ARG A 136 -3.43 -12.78 0.22
CA ARG A 136 -4.80 -12.59 0.74
C ARG A 136 -5.85 -12.95 -0.32
N ILE A 137 -5.60 -12.62 -1.58
CA ILE A 137 -6.51 -12.91 -2.69
C ILE A 137 -6.55 -14.41 -2.96
N PHE A 138 -5.38 -15.07 -2.94
CA PHE A 138 -5.31 -16.53 -3.05
C PHE A 138 -6.08 -17.22 -1.93
N LYS A 139 -5.94 -16.77 -0.67
CA LYS A 139 -6.71 -17.31 0.46
C LYS A 139 -8.21 -17.03 0.36
N ALA A 140 -8.63 -15.97 -0.35
CA ALA A 140 -10.04 -15.66 -0.55
C ALA A 140 -10.67 -16.48 -1.68
N ALA A 141 -9.86 -17.14 -2.52
CA ALA A 141 -10.29 -17.99 -3.62
C ALA A 141 -10.46 -19.48 -3.23
N GLU A 142 -10.09 -19.84 -2.00
CA GLU A 142 -10.24 -21.18 -1.39
C GLU A 142 -11.34 -21.17 -0.33
#